data_AF-A0A1I2ZYZ4-F1
#
_entry.id   AF-A0A1I2ZYZ4-F1
#
_cell.length_a   1.000
_cell.length_b   1.000
_cell.length_c   1.000
_cell.angle_alpha   90.00
_cell.angle_beta   90.00
_cell.angle_gamma   90.00
#
_symmetry.space_group_name_H-M   'P 1'
#
loop_
_entity.id
_entity.type
_entity.pdbx_description
1 polymer ?
#
loop_
_entity_poly.entity_id
_entity_poly.type
_entity_poly.pdbx_seq_one_letter_code
_entity_poly.pdbx_strand_id
1 'polypeptide(L)'
;MKEVIAEAQNISRVAVFNDPSRIFSGKHYVIIPPEKGPRDFACLLLSTIKPKIRNFKEMIADIIDFYKQFAPVVSKPLPIEDIENILDDNKKILDIITRNNTLFVVSINEAEKYNSSYIPGLNCIVSSVPNYDANDKKDIGEPEYIFMHELGHALQVSLTMDRDTIPKSFKLVFEVAYNTKAKDVKRELWPDLFADSFSAALSYQTPLHNKNPFCKIFFEFSLIALKLYFEFLIEDVLKEKSRKEPIDMKWTKEKYEKFKRLYRIRPNRKVIKAKDWFQSWLKLP
;
A
#
# COMPACT_ATOMS: atom_id res chain seq x y z
N MET A 1 7.63 34.60 -11.04
CA MET A 1 6.56 33.58 -10.87
C MET A 1 6.75 32.39 -11.80
N LYS A 2 6.90 32.58 -13.12
CA LYS A 2 7.31 31.49 -14.04
C LYS A 2 8.68 30.89 -13.67
N GLU A 3 9.63 31.72 -13.24
CA GLU A 3 10.97 31.29 -12.81
C GLU A 3 10.94 30.45 -11.53
N VAL A 4 10.21 30.87 -10.49
CA VAL A 4 10.07 30.10 -9.22
C VAL A 4 9.38 28.75 -9.45
N ILE A 5 8.40 28.69 -10.35
CA ILE A 5 7.75 27.43 -10.75
C ILE A 5 8.74 26.55 -11.53
N ALA A 6 9.49 27.13 -12.47
CA ALA A 6 10.52 26.41 -13.22
C ALA A 6 11.65 25.92 -12.29
N GLU A 7 11.96 26.66 -11.23
CA GLU A 7 12.97 26.33 -10.23
C GLU A 7 12.47 25.25 -9.27
N ALA A 8 11.23 25.30 -8.78
CA ALA A 8 10.64 24.21 -8.00
C ALA A 8 10.47 22.92 -8.82
N GLN A 9 10.08 23.04 -10.10
CA GLN A 9 9.99 21.91 -11.04
C GLN A 9 11.38 21.40 -11.46
N ASN A 10 12.39 22.27 -11.54
CA ASN A 10 13.78 21.85 -11.74
C ASN A 10 14.33 21.20 -10.48
N ILE A 11 14.06 21.71 -9.29
CA ILE A 11 14.49 21.10 -8.03
C ILE A 11 13.85 19.72 -7.88
N SER A 12 12.55 19.56 -8.18
CA SER A 12 11.90 18.25 -8.15
C SER A 12 12.42 17.29 -9.22
N ARG A 13 12.80 17.79 -10.42
CA ARG A 13 13.39 16.95 -11.49
C ARG A 13 14.87 16.66 -11.29
N VAL A 14 15.63 17.55 -10.68
CA VAL A 14 17.09 17.42 -10.49
C VAL A 14 17.39 16.68 -9.19
N ALA A 15 16.64 16.90 -8.11
CA ALA A 15 16.84 16.22 -6.83
C ALA A 15 16.45 14.74 -6.86
N VAL A 16 15.41 14.39 -7.62
CA VAL A 16 14.86 13.02 -7.71
C VAL A 16 15.56 12.15 -8.77
N PHE A 17 16.37 12.72 -9.68
CA PHE A 17 16.93 11.94 -10.80
C PHE A 17 18.44 12.06 -11.05
N ASN A 18 19.16 13.04 -10.45
CA ASN A 18 20.56 13.30 -10.79
C ASN A 18 21.59 13.00 -9.67
N ASP A 19 21.21 12.32 -8.59
CA ASP A 19 22.16 11.86 -7.56
C ASP A 19 22.30 10.32 -7.60
N PRO A 20 23.24 9.79 -8.41
CA PRO A 20 23.39 8.35 -8.67
C PRO A 20 23.89 7.55 -7.46
N SER A 21 24.20 8.20 -6.33
CA SER A 21 24.65 7.53 -5.11
C SER A 21 23.52 7.16 -4.14
N ARG A 22 22.27 7.57 -4.42
CA ARG A 22 21.27 7.80 -3.35
C ARG A 22 19.81 7.52 -3.73
N ILE A 23 19.57 6.73 -4.76
CA ILE A 23 18.22 6.39 -5.22
C ILE A 23 18.24 4.93 -5.67
N PHE A 24 17.57 4.06 -4.93
CA PHE A 24 17.26 2.72 -5.45
C PHE A 24 16.09 2.89 -6.43
N SER A 25 16.44 3.03 -7.71
CA SER A 25 15.47 3.20 -8.78
C SER A 25 15.31 1.88 -9.52
N GLY A 26 14.17 1.23 -9.33
CA GLY A 26 13.68 0.21 -10.26
C GLY A 26 13.01 0.86 -11.47
N LYS A 27 12.71 0.07 -12.50
CA LYS A 27 11.89 0.53 -13.65
C LYS A 27 10.53 1.12 -13.21
N HIS A 28 10.02 0.66 -12.07
CA HIS A 28 8.66 0.94 -11.60
C HIS A 28 8.59 1.83 -10.35
N TYR A 29 9.66 1.90 -9.55
CA TYR A 29 9.62 2.53 -8.25
C TYR A 29 10.89 3.30 -7.92
N VAL A 30 10.77 4.24 -6.99
CA VAL A 30 11.87 5.03 -6.44
C VAL A 30 11.77 4.98 -4.92
N ILE A 31 12.80 4.43 -4.26
CA ILE A 31 12.92 4.44 -2.80
C ILE A 31 13.78 5.63 -2.38
N ILE A 32 13.21 6.47 -1.52
CA ILE A 32 13.85 7.66 -0.94
C ILE A 32 14.15 7.37 0.53
N PRO A 33 15.44 7.40 0.94
CA PRO A 33 15.83 7.06 2.30
C PRO A 33 15.53 8.22 3.28
N PRO A 34 15.51 7.95 4.60
CA PRO A 34 15.06 8.92 5.59
C PRO A 34 15.79 10.27 5.59
N GLU A 35 17.07 10.30 5.25
CA GLU A 35 17.88 11.52 5.22
C GLU A 35 17.41 12.52 4.17
N LYS A 36 16.72 12.02 3.13
CA LYS A 36 16.16 12.83 2.03
C LYS A 36 14.64 12.87 2.02
N GLY A 37 14.00 11.94 2.74
CA GLY A 37 12.56 11.70 2.68
C GLY A 37 11.71 12.95 2.86
N PRO A 38 11.89 13.75 3.93
CA PRO A 38 11.06 14.93 4.14
C PRO A 38 11.21 15.96 3.01
N ARG A 39 12.42 16.10 2.42
CA ARG A 39 12.72 17.09 1.38
C ARG A 39 12.06 16.67 0.07
N ASP A 40 12.29 15.42 -0.32
CA ASP A 40 11.81 14.91 -1.59
C ASP A 40 10.29 14.70 -1.54
N PHE A 41 9.72 14.34 -0.38
CA PHE A 41 8.28 14.36 -0.15
C PHE A 41 7.67 15.75 -0.31
N ALA A 42 8.28 16.78 0.29
CA ALA A 42 7.86 18.15 0.10
C ALA A 42 7.93 18.54 -1.39
N CYS A 43 9.00 18.19 -2.09
CA CYS A 43 9.12 18.44 -3.54
C CYS A 43 8.01 17.74 -4.34
N LEU A 44 7.69 16.49 -4.01
CA LEU A 44 6.58 15.74 -4.62
C LEU A 44 5.24 16.43 -4.36
N LEU A 45 4.94 16.83 -3.12
CA LEU A 45 3.74 17.58 -2.77
C LEU A 45 3.62 18.86 -3.58
N LEU A 46 4.70 19.66 -3.62
CA LEU A 46 4.73 20.92 -4.36
C LEU A 46 4.50 20.74 -5.86
N SER A 47 4.95 19.63 -6.45
CA SER A 47 4.72 19.33 -7.86
C SER A 47 3.24 19.13 -8.22
N THR A 48 2.40 18.76 -7.24
CA THR A 48 0.95 18.55 -7.45
C THR A 48 0.08 19.76 -7.19
N ILE A 49 0.62 20.77 -6.50
CA ILE A 49 -0.12 21.98 -6.18
C ILE A 49 -0.18 22.87 -7.42
N LYS A 50 -1.40 23.12 -7.92
CA LYS A 50 -1.60 24.04 -9.05
C LYS A 50 -1.35 25.49 -8.57
N PRO A 51 -0.59 26.31 -9.33
CA PRO A 51 -0.20 27.67 -8.94
C PRO A 51 -1.35 28.69 -8.85
N LYS A 52 -2.62 28.25 -8.98
CA LYS A 52 -3.80 29.10 -8.87
C LYS A 52 -4.30 29.30 -7.43
N ILE A 53 -3.65 28.70 -6.44
CA ILE A 53 -4.01 28.88 -5.02
C ILE A 53 -3.51 30.25 -4.55
N ARG A 54 -4.44 31.08 -4.06
CA ARG A 54 -4.22 32.48 -3.65
C ARG A 54 -3.09 32.64 -2.61
N ASN A 55 -2.80 31.58 -1.85
CA ASN A 55 -1.85 31.55 -0.74
C ASN A 55 -0.66 30.59 -0.99
N PHE A 56 -0.33 30.29 -2.26
CA PHE A 56 0.73 29.33 -2.61
C PHE A 56 2.07 29.59 -1.89
N LYS A 57 2.46 30.87 -1.73
CA LYS A 57 3.72 31.24 -1.05
C LYS A 57 3.69 30.95 0.45
N GLU A 58 2.56 31.19 1.11
CA GLU A 58 2.37 30.87 2.53
C GLU A 58 2.39 29.35 2.72
N MET A 59 1.71 28.60 1.85
CA MET A 59 1.72 27.13 1.87
C MET A 59 3.12 26.54 1.67
N ILE A 60 3.92 27.11 0.77
CA ILE A 60 5.33 26.74 0.58
C ILE A 60 6.14 27.05 1.84
N ALA A 61 5.93 28.22 2.45
CA ALA A 61 6.62 28.63 3.67
C ALA A 61 6.26 27.70 4.83
N ASP A 62 4.99 27.33 4.99
CA ASP A 62 4.52 26.39 5.99
C ASP A 62 5.13 25.00 5.79
N ILE A 63 5.24 24.51 4.55
CA ILE A 63 5.91 23.24 4.23
C ILE A 63 7.41 23.32 4.55
N ILE A 64 8.06 24.46 4.28
CA ILE A 64 9.47 24.68 4.61
C ILE A 64 9.69 24.80 6.12
N ASP A 65 8.80 25.47 6.85
CA ASP A 65 8.90 25.63 8.31
C ASP A 65 8.53 24.35 9.06
N PHE A 66 7.60 23.56 8.53
CA PHE A 66 7.40 22.17 8.92
C PHE A 66 8.70 21.38 8.70
N TYR A 67 9.34 21.49 7.52
CA TYR A 67 10.60 20.82 7.20
C TYR A 67 11.77 21.19 8.13
N LYS A 68 11.86 22.44 8.62
CA LYS A 68 12.91 22.86 9.56
C LYS A 68 12.81 22.16 10.92
N GLN A 69 11.69 21.53 11.25
CA GLN A 69 11.50 20.78 12.49
C GLN A 69 12.13 19.39 12.43
N PHE A 70 12.48 18.91 11.23
CA PHE A 70 13.11 17.62 11.02
C PHE A 70 14.63 17.75 11.25
N ALA A 71 15.11 17.33 12.43
CA ALA A 71 16.53 17.12 12.63
C ALA A 71 17.00 15.93 11.74
N PRO A 72 18.20 15.99 11.13
CA PRO A 72 18.79 14.82 10.48
C PRO A 72 19.12 13.78 11.56
N VAL A 73 18.20 12.86 11.81
CA VAL A 73 18.41 11.76 12.75
C VAL A 73 18.90 10.55 11.98
N VAL A 74 20.06 10.04 12.40
CA VAL A 74 20.64 8.78 11.91
C VAL A 74 19.81 7.63 12.48
N SER A 75 18.78 7.21 11.78
CA SER A 75 18.06 5.96 12.10
C SER A 75 18.69 4.80 11.33
N LYS A 76 18.49 3.56 11.81
CA LYS A 76 18.68 2.42 10.92
C LYS A 76 17.63 2.53 9.82
N PRO A 77 18.02 2.44 8.54
CA PRO A 77 17.06 2.44 7.45
C PRO A 77 16.04 1.32 7.69
N LEU A 78 14.86 1.46 7.08
CA LEU A 78 14.01 0.31 6.78
C LEU A 78 14.89 -0.85 6.29
N PRO A 79 14.52 -2.13 6.50
CA PRO A 79 15.12 -3.20 5.74
C PRO A 79 14.74 -3.00 4.27
N ILE A 80 15.46 -2.09 3.58
CA ILE A 80 15.24 -1.69 2.19
C ILE A 80 15.30 -2.93 1.32
N GLU A 81 16.20 -3.87 1.65
CA GLU A 81 16.31 -5.17 1.01
C GLU A 81 15.00 -5.97 1.06
N ASP A 82 14.28 -5.98 2.19
CA ASP A 82 12.99 -6.68 2.29
C ASP A 82 11.91 -6.01 1.44
N ILE A 83 11.90 -4.67 1.39
CA ILE A 83 10.99 -3.89 0.54
C ILE A 83 11.30 -4.12 -0.94
N GLU A 84 12.56 -4.07 -1.34
CA GLU A 84 13.00 -4.33 -2.71
C GLU A 84 12.64 -5.75 -3.13
N ASN A 85 12.90 -6.76 -2.28
CA ASN A 85 12.53 -8.14 -2.55
C ASN A 85 11.01 -8.29 -2.74
N ILE A 86 10.19 -7.67 -1.88
CA ILE A 86 8.73 -7.65 -2.05
C ILE A 86 8.34 -7.03 -3.39
N LEU A 87 8.92 -5.88 -3.73
CA LEU A 87 8.62 -5.18 -4.98
C LEU A 87 9.04 -6.00 -6.20
N ASP A 88 10.20 -6.62 -6.16
CA ASP A 88 10.76 -7.41 -7.25
C ASP A 88 10.03 -8.74 -7.47
N ASP A 89 9.60 -9.40 -6.41
CA ASP A 89 8.75 -10.60 -6.48
C ASP A 89 7.35 -10.28 -7.03
N ASN A 90 6.93 -9.01 -6.92
CA ASN A 90 5.60 -8.54 -7.29
C ASN A 90 5.58 -7.59 -8.50
N LYS A 91 6.53 -7.73 -9.44
CA LYS A 91 6.63 -6.90 -10.67
C LYS A 91 5.31 -6.72 -11.43
N LYS A 92 4.50 -7.78 -11.53
CA LYS A 92 3.17 -7.73 -12.18
C LYS A 92 2.20 -6.76 -11.50
N ILE A 93 2.23 -6.68 -10.17
CA ILE A 93 1.42 -5.72 -9.40
C ILE A 93 1.96 -4.31 -9.64
N LEU A 94 3.28 -4.15 -9.68
CA LEU A 94 3.89 -2.87 -9.98
C LEU A 94 3.57 -2.38 -11.39
N ASP A 95 3.52 -3.26 -12.39
CA ASP A 95 3.05 -2.91 -13.74
C ASP A 95 1.62 -2.32 -13.72
N ILE A 96 0.77 -2.77 -12.79
CA ILE A 96 -0.59 -2.26 -12.63
C ILE A 96 -0.57 -0.90 -11.92
N ILE A 97 0.13 -0.82 -10.77
CA ILE A 97 0.20 0.39 -9.95
C ILE A 97 0.86 1.53 -10.73
N THR A 98 1.92 1.22 -11.46
CA THR A 98 2.81 2.21 -12.08
C THR A 98 2.47 2.50 -13.54
N ARG A 99 1.34 1.97 -14.04
CA ARG A 99 0.89 2.15 -15.43
C ARG A 99 0.81 3.62 -15.85
N ASN A 100 0.46 4.51 -14.91
CA ASN A 100 0.29 5.93 -15.18
C ASN A 100 1.42 6.80 -14.60
N ASN A 101 1.99 6.43 -13.46
CA ASN A 101 3.02 7.19 -12.74
C ASN A 101 3.93 6.24 -11.96
N THR A 102 5.20 6.59 -11.77
CA THR A 102 6.12 5.88 -10.89
C THR A 102 5.57 5.79 -9.45
N LEU A 103 5.83 4.68 -8.75
CA LEU A 103 5.55 4.55 -7.32
C LEU A 103 6.72 5.13 -6.53
N PHE A 104 6.46 6.14 -5.70
CA PHE A 104 7.46 6.65 -4.76
C PHE A 104 7.30 5.94 -3.41
N VAL A 105 8.41 5.52 -2.81
CA VAL A 105 8.44 4.99 -1.45
C VAL A 105 9.36 5.90 -0.65
N VAL A 106 8.78 6.69 0.25
CA VAL A 106 9.50 7.69 1.04
C VAL A 106 9.56 7.27 2.49
N SER A 107 10.77 7.22 3.04
CA SER A 107 10.96 6.95 4.47
C SER A 107 11.13 8.27 5.23
N ILE A 108 10.54 8.42 6.41
CA ILE A 108 10.64 9.61 7.26
C ILE A 108 10.91 9.19 8.70
N ASN A 109 11.84 9.84 9.40
CA ASN A 109 12.23 9.50 10.78
C ASN A 109 11.49 10.35 11.82
N GLU A 110 10.19 10.11 12.03
CA GLU A 110 9.36 10.99 12.87
C GLU A 110 8.43 10.31 13.88
N ALA A 111 8.43 8.98 13.99
CA ALA A 111 7.40 8.31 14.77
C ALA A 111 7.92 7.58 16.02
N GLU A 112 7.07 7.45 17.03
CA GLU A 112 7.30 6.53 18.16
C GLU A 112 7.10 5.05 17.75
N LYS A 113 6.32 4.82 16.69
CA LYS A 113 5.98 3.50 16.15
C LYS A 113 6.09 3.50 14.62
N TYR A 114 6.31 2.33 14.02
CA TYR A 114 6.24 2.23 12.57
C TYR A 114 4.81 2.51 12.09
N ASN A 115 4.70 3.40 11.11
CA ASN A 115 3.44 3.71 10.45
C ASN A 115 3.73 3.94 8.96
N SER A 116 2.73 3.71 8.12
CA SER A 116 2.85 4.01 6.71
C SER A 116 1.52 4.52 6.18
N SER A 117 1.56 5.24 5.07
CA SER A 117 0.36 5.72 4.41
C SER A 117 0.58 5.87 2.91
N TYR A 118 -0.33 5.34 2.12
CA TYR A 118 -0.41 5.59 0.69
C TYR A 118 -1.13 6.92 0.42
N ILE A 119 -0.52 7.73 -0.44
CA ILE A 119 -1.00 9.03 -0.88
C ILE A 119 -1.35 8.95 -2.37
N PRO A 120 -2.63 8.72 -2.72
CA PRO A 120 -3.07 8.48 -4.09
C PRO A 120 -2.67 9.57 -5.09
N GLY A 121 -2.75 10.83 -4.68
CA GLY A 121 -2.45 11.98 -5.54
C GLY A 121 -0.98 12.06 -5.97
N LEU A 122 -0.08 11.42 -5.21
CA LEU A 122 1.35 11.37 -5.49
C LEU A 122 1.80 10.00 -6.02
N ASN A 123 0.94 8.99 -5.96
CA ASN A 123 1.33 7.59 -6.06
C ASN A 123 2.54 7.30 -5.17
N CYS A 124 2.42 7.64 -3.88
CA CYS A 124 3.52 7.64 -2.93
C CYS A 124 3.14 6.87 -1.67
N ILE A 125 3.98 5.95 -1.22
CA ILE A 125 3.91 5.35 0.12
C ILE A 125 4.88 6.13 0.99
N VAL A 126 4.40 6.69 2.09
CA VAL A 126 5.22 7.38 3.09
C VAL A 126 5.28 6.52 4.33
N SER A 127 6.45 6.01 4.66
CA SER A 127 6.69 5.21 5.86
C SER A 127 7.39 6.03 6.92
N SER A 128 6.75 6.22 8.07
CA SER A 128 7.40 6.78 9.25
C SER A 128 8.11 5.66 10.01
N VAL A 129 9.44 5.71 10.00
CA VAL A 129 10.30 4.76 10.69
C VAL A 129 10.58 5.30 12.09
N PRO A 130 10.37 4.50 13.14
CA PRO A 130 10.61 5.01 14.47
C PRO A 130 12.10 5.15 14.78
N ASN A 131 12.45 6.18 15.55
CA ASN A 131 13.81 6.39 16.03
C ASN A 131 14.12 5.39 17.14
N TYR A 132 14.63 4.21 16.79
CA TYR A 132 15.02 3.19 17.77
C TYR A 132 16.52 3.13 18.02
N ASP A 133 16.88 3.07 19.30
CA ASP A 133 18.12 2.44 19.76
C ASP A 133 17.98 0.93 19.54
N ALA A 134 18.98 0.30 18.90
CA ALA A 134 18.98 -1.12 18.56
C ALA A 134 18.80 -2.06 19.77
N ASN A 135 18.91 -1.52 20.99
CA ASN A 135 18.76 -2.24 22.24
C ASN A 135 17.33 -2.26 22.82
N ASP A 136 16.42 -1.40 22.35
CA ASP A 136 15.05 -1.31 22.90
C ASP A 136 14.08 -2.14 22.04
N LYS A 137 13.90 -3.42 22.39
CA LYS A 137 13.01 -4.38 21.70
C LYS A 137 11.52 -4.14 21.99
N LYS A 138 11.04 -2.89 21.87
CA LYS A 138 9.60 -2.64 21.92
C LYS A 138 8.95 -3.14 20.64
N ASP A 139 7.64 -3.38 20.72
CA ASP A 139 6.79 -3.92 19.66
C ASP A 139 6.72 -2.93 18.49
N ILE A 140 7.68 -3.00 17.56
CA ILE A 140 7.87 -2.03 16.46
C ILE A 140 6.77 -2.16 15.38
N GLY A 141 5.90 -3.16 15.50
CA GLY A 141 5.05 -3.63 14.40
C GLY A 141 5.87 -4.41 13.38
N GLU A 142 5.19 -5.09 12.46
CA GLU A 142 5.81 -5.88 11.40
C GLU A 142 5.85 -5.00 10.13
N PRO A 143 6.97 -4.28 9.86
CA PRO A 143 7.01 -3.21 8.85
C PRO A 143 6.73 -3.71 7.44
N GLU A 144 7.06 -4.97 7.14
CA GLU A 144 6.80 -5.61 5.85
C GLU A 144 5.29 -5.79 5.63
N TYR A 145 4.55 -6.19 6.67
CA TYR A 145 3.09 -6.28 6.60
C TYR A 145 2.48 -4.89 6.35
N ILE A 146 2.90 -3.88 7.11
CA ILE A 146 2.38 -2.52 6.97
C ILE A 146 2.68 -1.98 5.57
N PHE A 147 3.88 -2.23 5.04
CA PHE A 147 4.22 -1.86 3.67
C PHE A 147 3.34 -2.59 2.62
N MET A 148 3.12 -3.90 2.77
CA MET A 148 2.25 -4.66 1.86
C MET A 148 0.78 -4.19 1.93
N HIS A 149 0.31 -3.76 3.11
CA HIS A 149 -1.00 -3.16 3.28
C HIS A 149 -1.11 -1.87 2.44
N GLU A 150 -0.13 -0.96 2.53
CA GLU A 150 -0.13 0.26 1.70
C GLU A 150 0.01 -0.03 0.20
N LEU A 151 0.77 -1.07 -0.17
CA LEU A 151 0.80 -1.56 -1.55
C LEU A 151 -0.57 -2.06 -2.02
N GLY A 152 -1.36 -2.63 -1.10
CA GLY A 152 -2.76 -2.99 -1.32
C GLY A 152 -3.65 -1.79 -1.62
N HIS A 153 -3.50 -0.68 -0.90
CA HIS A 153 -4.16 0.59 -1.22
C HIS A 153 -3.74 1.14 -2.57
N ALA A 154 -2.44 1.11 -2.87
CA ALA A 154 -1.92 1.53 -4.17
C ALA A 154 -2.52 0.71 -5.32
N LEU A 155 -2.61 -0.62 -5.15
CA LEU A 155 -3.28 -1.49 -6.10
C LEU A 155 -4.78 -1.17 -6.21
N GLN A 156 -5.48 -1.02 -5.08
CA GLN A 156 -6.90 -0.71 -5.02
C GLN A 156 -7.24 0.56 -5.81
N VAL A 157 -6.59 1.69 -5.49
CA VAL A 157 -6.74 2.94 -6.23
C VAL A 157 -6.37 2.74 -7.70
N SER A 158 -5.38 1.91 -7.97
CA SER A 158 -4.97 1.59 -9.34
C SER A 158 -6.03 0.83 -10.13
N LEU A 159 -6.89 0.06 -9.47
CA LEU A 159 -7.97 -0.67 -10.11
C LEU A 159 -9.23 0.20 -10.23
N THR A 160 -9.58 0.94 -9.19
CA THR A 160 -10.88 1.60 -9.07
C THR A 160 -10.87 3.05 -9.52
N MET A 161 -9.69 3.69 -9.58
CA MET A 161 -9.53 5.13 -9.76
C MET A 161 -10.22 5.97 -8.66
N ASP A 162 -10.56 5.34 -7.53
CA ASP A 162 -11.27 5.95 -6.41
C ASP A 162 -10.80 5.29 -5.09
N ARG A 163 -10.25 6.11 -4.19
CA ARG A 163 -9.71 5.66 -2.89
C ARG A 163 -10.77 5.06 -1.97
N ASP A 164 -12.04 5.44 -2.13
CA ASP A 164 -13.13 5.00 -1.26
C ASP A 164 -13.90 3.79 -1.85
N THR A 165 -13.38 3.21 -2.94
CA THR A 165 -14.02 2.13 -3.69
C THR A 165 -13.05 0.98 -3.94
N ILE A 166 -13.57 -0.25 -3.88
CA ILE A 166 -12.87 -1.50 -4.19
C ILE A 166 -13.43 -2.17 -5.46
N PRO A 167 -12.70 -3.10 -6.09
CA PRO A 167 -13.24 -3.94 -7.15
C PRO A 167 -14.51 -4.67 -6.68
N LYS A 168 -15.59 -4.67 -7.47
CA LYS A 168 -16.87 -5.29 -7.09
C LYS A 168 -16.73 -6.80 -6.97
N SER A 169 -15.88 -7.40 -7.80
CA SER A 169 -15.59 -8.84 -7.77
C SER A 169 -15.06 -9.33 -6.42
N PHE A 170 -14.39 -8.46 -5.65
CA PHE A 170 -13.83 -8.79 -4.33
C PHE A 170 -14.90 -9.20 -3.32
N LYS A 171 -16.10 -8.61 -3.41
CA LYS A 171 -17.19 -8.85 -2.44
C LYS A 171 -17.52 -10.33 -2.32
N LEU A 172 -17.50 -11.07 -3.42
CA LEU A 172 -17.75 -12.52 -3.39
C LEU A 172 -16.71 -13.24 -2.52
N VAL A 173 -15.43 -12.94 -2.72
CA VAL A 173 -14.33 -13.59 -2.00
C VAL A 173 -14.26 -13.11 -0.55
N PHE A 174 -14.59 -11.85 -0.29
CA PHE A 174 -14.73 -11.34 1.07
C PHE A 174 -15.71 -12.19 1.88
N GLU A 175 -16.91 -12.46 1.35
CA GLU A 175 -17.93 -13.22 2.09
C GLU A 175 -17.46 -14.64 2.47
N VAL A 176 -16.54 -15.16 1.67
CA VAL A 176 -15.92 -16.47 1.82
C VAL A 176 -14.85 -16.43 2.89
N ALA A 177 -13.87 -15.54 2.72
CA ALA A 177 -12.68 -15.46 3.54
C ALA A 177 -13.02 -15.02 4.97
N TYR A 178 -13.95 -14.07 5.11
CA TYR A 178 -14.39 -13.48 6.37
C TYR A 178 -15.66 -14.12 6.93
N ASN A 179 -16.30 -15.04 6.20
CA ASN A 179 -17.56 -15.68 6.62
C ASN A 179 -18.62 -14.66 7.14
N THR A 180 -18.72 -13.53 6.44
CA THR A 180 -19.56 -12.37 6.80
C THR A 180 -20.20 -11.82 5.53
N LYS A 181 -21.46 -11.39 5.56
CA LYS A 181 -22.10 -10.85 4.35
C LYS A 181 -21.56 -9.47 4.03
N ALA A 182 -21.28 -9.20 2.75
CA ALA A 182 -20.73 -7.92 2.31
C ALA A 182 -21.64 -6.73 2.68
N LYS A 183 -22.96 -6.93 2.68
CA LYS A 183 -23.93 -5.89 3.06
C LYS A 183 -23.86 -5.47 4.54
N ASP A 184 -23.24 -6.28 5.40
CA ASP A 184 -23.14 -6.02 6.84
C ASP A 184 -21.87 -5.21 7.19
N VAL A 185 -21.02 -4.93 6.18
CA VAL A 185 -19.76 -4.18 6.33
C VAL A 185 -20.00 -2.71 6.01
N LYS A 186 -19.49 -1.82 6.87
CA LYS A 186 -19.56 -0.37 6.63
C LYS A 186 -18.71 0.03 5.41
N ARG A 187 -19.14 1.05 4.67
CA ARG A 187 -18.54 1.40 3.38
C ARG A 187 -17.05 1.78 3.52
N GLU A 188 -16.75 2.56 4.54
CA GLU A 188 -15.44 3.11 4.85
C GLU A 188 -14.37 2.05 5.18
N LEU A 189 -14.79 0.83 5.54
CA LEU A 189 -13.86 -0.25 5.89
C LEU A 189 -13.39 -1.06 4.68
N TRP A 190 -14.05 -0.91 3.52
CA TRP A 190 -13.73 -1.73 2.35
C TRP A 190 -12.31 -1.56 1.82
N PRO A 191 -11.75 -0.33 1.72
CA PRO A 191 -10.37 -0.14 1.28
C PRO A 191 -9.38 -0.90 2.16
N ASP A 192 -9.48 -0.76 3.49
CA ASP A 192 -8.57 -1.42 4.45
C ASP A 192 -8.75 -2.94 4.40
N LEU A 193 -9.98 -3.44 4.37
CA LEU A 193 -10.25 -4.87 4.24
C LEU A 193 -9.70 -5.46 2.94
N PHE A 194 -9.69 -4.68 1.86
CA PHE A 194 -9.06 -5.09 0.61
C PHE A 194 -7.53 -5.12 0.74
N ALA A 195 -6.93 -4.09 1.34
CA ALA A 195 -5.49 -3.99 1.58
C ALA A 195 -4.96 -5.10 2.52
N ASP A 196 -5.68 -5.40 3.60
CA ASP A 196 -5.39 -6.50 4.52
C ASP A 196 -5.48 -7.86 3.82
N SER A 197 -6.53 -8.05 3.02
CA SER A 197 -6.72 -9.28 2.27
C SER A 197 -5.62 -9.49 1.22
N PHE A 198 -5.19 -8.39 0.58
CA PHE A 198 -4.09 -8.39 -0.37
C PHE A 198 -2.76 -8.72 0.31
N SER A 199 -2.45 -8.06 1.42
CA SER A 199 -1.22 -8.33 2.17
C SER A 199 -1.18 -9.79 2.65
N ALA A 200 -2.29 -10.32 3.17
CA ALA A 200 -2.41 -11.70 3.60
C ALA A 200 -2.22 -12.70 2.45
N ALA A 201 -2.81 -12.41 1.28
CA ALA A 201 -2.68 -13.23 0.08
C ALA A 201 -1.22 -13.32 -0.41
N LEU A 202 -0.50 -12.20 -0.42
CA LEU A 202 0.90 -12.16 -0.82
C LEU A 202 1.83 -12.80 0.22
N SER A 203 1.49 -12.68 1.51
CA SER A 203 2.30 -13.25 2.59
C SER A 203 2.12 -14.78 2.69
N TYR A 204 0.99 -15.31 2.24
CA TYR A 204 0.66 -16.71 2.42
C TYR A 204 1.62 -17.66 1.66
N GLN A 205 2.25 -18.54 2.44
CA GLN A 205 3.28 -19.52 2.01
C GLN A 205 4.57 -18.87 1.50
N THR A 206 4.91 -17.69 2.02
CA THR A 206 6.18 -17.01 1.78
C THR A 206 6.95 -16.83 3.09
N PRO A 207 8.21 -16.37 3.07
CA PRO A 207 8.94 -15.99 4.29
C PRO A 207 8.20 -14.94 5.16
N LEU A 208 7.30 -14.16 4.56
CA LEU A 208 6.52 -13.12 5.24
C LEU A 208 5.26 -13.66 5.96
N HIS A 209 4.92 -14.95 5.79
CA HIS A 209 3.72 -15.54 6.38
C HIS A 209 3.62 -15.26 7.89
N ASN A 210 4.72 -15.44 8.63
CA ASN A 210 4.74 -15.30 10.08
C ASN A 210 4.77 -13.84 10.56
N LYS A 211 5.11 -12.91 9.66
CA LYS A 211 5.14 -11.45 9.91
C LYS A 211 3.76 -10.81 9.67
N ASN A 212 2.90 -11.43 8.86
CA ASN A 212 1.55 -10.92 8.62
C ASN A 212 0.54 -11.43 9.68
N PRO A 213 -0.08 -10.56 10.49
CA PRO A 213 -1.03 -10.98 11.52
C PRO A 213 -2.26 -11.68 10.94
N PHE A 214 -2.71 -11.30 9.73
CA PHE A 214 -3.87 -11.91 9.09
C PHE A 214 -3.64 -13.34 8.62
N CYS A 215 -2.39 -13.72 8.32
CA CYS A 215 -2.06 -15.12 8.04
C CYS A 215 -2.25 -16.03 9.25
N LYS A 216 -2.18 -15.49 10.47
CA LYS A 216 -2.42 -16.24 11.73
C LYS A 216 -3.92 -16.33 12.07
N ILE A 217 -4.71 -15.36 11.61
CA ILE A 217 -6.13 -15.23 11.94
C ILE A 217 -7.00 -15.98 10.94
N PHE A 218 -6.70 -15.85 9.65
CA PHE A 218 -7.47 -16.53 8.61
C PHE A 218 -7.23 -18.03 8.65
N PHE A 219 -8.30 -18.77 8.44
CA PHE A 219 -8.17 -20.19 8.13
C PHE A 219 -7.42 -20.38 6.80
N GLU A 220 -6.76 -21.52 6.66
CA GLU A 220 -6.01 -21.86 5.46
C GLU A 220 -6.86 -21.73 4.19
N PHE A 221 -8.11 -22.21 4.21
CA PHE A 221 -9.01 -22.10 3.05
C PHE A 221 -9.32 -20.63 2.68
N SER A 222 -9.39 -19.73 3.66
CA SER A 222 -9.61 -18.29 3.45
C SER A 222 -8.39 -17.68 2.76
N LEU A 223 -7.18 -18.01 3.22
CA LEU A 223 -5.93 -17.55 2.61
C LEU A 223 -5.77 -18.05 1.17
N ILE A 224 -6.11 -19.32 0.91
CA ILE A 224 -6.11 -19.89 -0.45
C ILE A 224 -7.13 -19.15 -1.33
N ALA A 225 -8.34 -18.87 -0.81
CA ALA A 225 -9.37 -18.15 -1.56
C ALA A 225 -8.94 -16.71 -1.91
N LEU A 226 -8.31 -16.01 -0.97
CA LEU A 226 -7.74 -14.68 -1.18
C LEU A 226 -6.61 -14.71 -2.22
N LYS A 227 -5.64 -15.62 -2.07
CA LYS A 227 -4.54 -15.81 -3.02
C LYS A 227 -5.05 -16.05 -4.43
N LEU A 228 -5.99 -16.98 -4.59
CA LEU A 228 -6.56 -17.31 -5.90
C LEU A 228 -7.31 -16.12 -6.52
N TYR A 229 -8.02 -15.33 -5.71
CA TYR A 229 -8.69 -14.12 -6.19
C TYR A 229 -7.70 -13.10 -6.74
N PHE A 230 -6.63 -12.78 -5.99
CA PHE A 230 -5.66 -11.79 -6.43
C PHE A 230 -4.86 -12.27 -7.66
N GLU A 231 -4.54 -13.57 -7.76
CA GLU A 231 -3.97 -14.17 -8.97
C GLU A 231 -4.88 -13.91 -10.19
N PHE A 232 -6.17 -14.23 -10.10
CA PHE A 232 -7.12 -14.01 -11.18
C PHE A 232 -7.34 -12.54 -11.52
N LEU A 233 -7.33 -11.66 -10.52
CA LEU A 233 -7.47 -10.23 -10.69
C LEU A 233 -6.27 -9.65 -11.45
N ILE A 234 -5.05 -9.97 -11.01
CA ILE A 234 -3.81 -9.51 -11.64
C ILE A 234 -3.75 -10.00 -13.10
N GLU A 235 -4.09 -11.27 -13.34
CA GLU A 235 -4.12 -11.84 -14.70
C GLU A 235 -5.08 -11.13 -15.65
N ASP A 236 -6.29 -10.77 -15.19
CA ASP A 236 -7.26 -10.07 -16.03
C ASP A 236 -6.85 -8.63 -16.28
N VAL A 237 -6.38 -7.94 -15.25
CA VAL A 237 -5.98 -6.52 -15.33
C VAL A 237 -4.78 -6.33 -16.27
N LEU A 238 -3.85 -7.29 -16.31
CA LEU A 238 -2.73 -7.27 -17.24
C LEU A 238 -3.13 -7.49 -18.70
N LYS A 239 -4.27 -8.13 -18.97
CA LYS A 239 -4.80 -8.29 -20.34
C LYS A 239 -5.46 -7.01 -20.86
N GLU A 240 -5.91 -6.14 -19.97
CA GLU A 240 -6.55 -4.88 -20.33
C GLU A 240 -5.52 -3.85 -20.82
N LYS A 241 -5.62 -3.49 -22.09
CA LYS A 241 -4.65 -2.63 -22.80
C LYS A 241 -4.77 -1.14 -22.48
N SER A 242 -5.93 -0.68 -22.00
CA SER A 242 -6.17 0.75 -21.74
C SER A 242 -6.92 0.98 -20.44
N ARG A 243 -6.60 2.08 -19.74
CA ARG A 243 -7.13 2.40 -18.41
C ARG A 243 -7.95 3.69 -18.44
N LYS A 244 -9.05 3.67 -19.20
CA LYS A 244 -10.02 4.78 -19.23
C LYS A 244 -11.12 4.63 -18.18
N GLU A 245 -11.28 3.44 -17.62
CA GLU A 245 -12.36 3.09 -16.71
C GLU A 245 -11.82 2.22 -15.56
N PRO A 246 -12.53 2.16 -14.43
CA PRO A 246 -12.25 1.21 -13.37
C PRO A 246 -12.16 -0.21 -13.91
N ILE A 247 -11.10 -0.93 -13.54
CA ILE A 247 -10.86 -2.31 -13.96
C ILE A 247 -11.27 -3.24 -12.83
N ASP A 248 -11.98 -4.30 -13.19
CA ASP A 248 -12.40 -5.35 -12.27
C ASP A 248 -12.22 -6.72 -12.92
N MET A 249 -12.03 -7.74 -12.09
CA MET A 249 -11.97 -9.12 -12.54
C MET A 249 -13.36 -9.62 -12.95
N LYS A 250 -13.45 -10.34 -14.07
CA LYS A 250 -14.69 -10.99 -14.50
C LYS A 250 -14.75 -12.42 -13.95
N TRP A 251 -15.80 -12.72 -13.20
CA TRP A 251 -16.11 -14.10 -12.78
C TRP A 251 -16.59 -14.92 -13.97
N THR A 252 -15.68 -15.64 -14.62
CA THR A 252 -16.04 -16.66 -15.63
C THR A 252 -16.52 -17.94 -14.94
N LYS A 253 -17.24 -18.79 -15.68
CA LYS A 253 -17.64 -20.13 -15.18
C LYS A 253 -16.44 -20.93 -14.69
N GLU A 254 -15.33 -20.88 -15.42
CA GLU A 254 -14.10 -21.59 -15.06
C GLU A 254 -13.50 -21.09 -13.74
N LYS A 255 -13.31 -19.76 -13.59
CA LYS A 255 -12.80 -19.17 -12.36
C LYS A 255 -13.69 -19.48 -11.17
N TYR A 256 -15.00 -19.39 -11.37
CA TYR A 256 -15.98 -19.69 -10.34
C TYR A 256 -15.96 -21.17 -9.93
N GLU A 257 -15.83 -22.10 -10.87
CA GLU A 257 -15.71 -23.53 -10.55
C GLU A 257 -14.38 -23.86 -9.86
N LYS A 258 -13.26 -23.25 -10.28
CA LYS A 258 -11.97 -23.37 -9.58
C LYS A 258 -12.08 -22.86 -8.13
N PHE A 259 -12.73 -21.71 -7.94
CA PHE A 259 -13.00 -21.15 -6.61
C PHE A 259 -13.95 -22.03 -5.77
N LYS A 260 -15.01 -22.59 -6.36
CA LYS A 260 -15.95 -23.49 -5.69
C LYS A 260 -15.35 -24.82 -5.26
N ARG A 261 -14.36 -25.34 -5.98
CA ARG A 261 -13.68 -26.59 -5.58
C ARG A 261 -13.02 -26.44 -4.20
N LEU A 262 -12.51 -25.25 -3.89
CA LEU A 262 -11.98 -24.92 -2.57
C LEU A 262 -13.07 -24.98 -1.48
N TYR A 263 -14.29 -24.57 -1.83
CA TYR A 263 -15.45 -24.60 -0.93
C TYR A 263 -15.95 -26.00 -0.54
N ARG A 264 -15.79 -26.97 -1.42
CA ARG A 264 -16.25 -28.34 -1.17
C ARG A 264 -15.37 -29.05 -0.14
N ILE A 265 -14.17 -28.53 0.10
CA ILE A 265 -13.26 -28.97 1.17
C ILE A 265 -13.59 -28.15 2.44
N ARG A 266 -14.81 -28.29 2.97
CA ARG A 266 -15.12 -27.78 4.32
C ARG A 266 -14.96 -28.94 5.31
N PRO A 267 -14.00 -28.88 6.25
CA PRO A 267 -14.09 -29.71 7.43
C PRO A 267 -15.33 -29.28 8.21
N ASN A 268 -16.22 -30.21 8.53
CA ASN A 268 -17.27 -30.03 9.52
C ASN A 268 -16.64 -29.53 10.83
N ARG A 269 -16.65 -28.21 11.12
CA ARG A 269 -16.27 -27.69 12.45
C ARG A 269 -16.72 -26.25 12.67
N LYS A 270 -17.05 -25.99 13.94
CA LYS A 270 -17.55 -24.74 14.51
C LYS A 270 -16.64 -23.58 14.13
N VAL A 271 -17.18 -22.70 13.29
CA VAL A 271 -16.57 -21.45 12.88
C VAL A 271 -16.48 -20.52 14.09
N ILE A 272 -15.27 -20.12 14.50
CA ILE A 272 -15.11 -18.87 15.24
C ILE A 272 -15.59 -17.80 14.25
N LYS A 273 -16.73 -17.18 14.53
CA LYS A 273 -17.30 -16.19 13.63
C LYS A 273 -16.30 -15.04 13.58
N ALA A 274 -15.75 -14.72 12.42
CA ALA A 274 -14.92 -13.52 12.24
C ALA A 274 -15.63 -12.25 12.74
N LYS A 275 -16.97 -12.30 12.81
CA LYS A 275 -17.83 -11.34 13.53
C LYS A 275 -17.36 -11.01 14.95
N ASP A 276 -16.92 -12.00 15.73
CA ASP A 276 -16.53 -11.81 17.14
C ASP A 276 -15.17 -11.09 17.25
N TRP A 277 -14.23 -11.38 16.34
CA TRP A 277 -12.95 -10.67 16.23
C TRP A 277 -13.13 -9.26 15.65
N PHE A 278 -13.91 -9.09 14.59
CA PHE A 278 -14.26 -7.80 14.00
C PHE A 278 -14.94 -6.87 15.01
N GLN A 279 -15.81 -7.43 15.87
CA GLN A 279 -16.41 -6.69 16.98
C GLN A 279 -15.45 -6.39 18.13
N SER A 280 -14.38 -7.16 18.33
CA SER A 280 -13.32 -6.81 19.28
C SER A 280 -12.37 -5.74 18.74
N TRP A 281 -12.12 -5.72 17.42
CA TRP A 281 -11.27 -4.73 16.77
C TRP A 281 -11.95 -3.35 16.69
N LEU A 282 -13.25 -3.31 16.37
CA LEU A 282 -14.08 -2.08 16.46
C LEU A 282 -14.20 -1.46 17.87
N LYS A 283 -13.68 -2.14 18.91
CA LYS A 283 -13.67 -1.68 20.30
C LYS A 283 -12.29 -1.22 20.78
N LEU A 284 -11.26 -1.27 19.94
CA LEU A 284 -9.97 -0.64 20.25
C LEU A 284 -10.10 0.87 20.00
N PRO A 285 -9.62 1.72 20.95
CA PRO A 285 -9.80 3.16 20.93
C PRO A 285 -9.09 3.86 19.76
#